data_AF-A0A961RXL5-F1
#
_entry.id   AF-A0A961RXL5-F1
#
_cell.length_a   1.000
_cell.length_b   1.000
_cell.length_c   1.000
_cell.angle_alpha   90.00
_cell.angle_beta   90.00
_cell.angle_gamma   90.00
#
_symmetry.space_group_name_H-M   'P 1'
#
loop_
_entity.id
_entity.type
_entity.pdbx_description
1 polymer ?
#
loop_
_entity_poly.entity_id
_entity_poly.type
_entity_poly.pdbx_seq_one_letter_code
_entity_poly.pdbx_strand_id
1 'polypeptide(L)'
;DVTEDGYVFRTDLRLRPDPRATQVAISVEAAAIYYENMGQNWERAAMIKARPAAGDLALGAEFLDRLKPYIWRKYLDFAAIADVQSMKRQIHAVKGHADIKVKGHNLKLGRGGIREIEFFVQTQQLIAGGRNPDLRGRGTLAMLDALAEAKWISPGSADELKTAYRFLRRIEHRVQMVNDEQTHTLPEREPAFESLARLAGFPHGPAFEAAVRSTLECVQGHYARLFEDASELATDTGSLVFTGGEDDPETIETLSRMGFKAPSEVSATIRGWHFGRYPATRSARTRELLTEIMPKLLTVLAQMGDADRAFLAFDRFLAGLPAGVQLFSLLKANPGLLDLLATILGSAPRLAEQLSRRPKVLDAVLDPGFFSA
;
A
#
# COMPACT_ATOMS: atom_id res chain seq x y z
N ASP A 1 3.10 21.70 26.76
CA ASP A 1 2.12 22.48 27.52
C ASP A 1 1.87 23.82 26.85
N VAL A 2 0.65 24.36 27.01
CA VAL A 2 0.30 25.71 26.56
C VAL A 2 0.50 26.63 27.76
N THR A 3 1.37 27.63 27.59
CA THR A 3 1.68 28.66 28.59
C THR A 3 0.95 29.97 28.25
N GLU A 4 1.16 31.02 29.04
CA GLU A 4 0.65 32.36 28.73
C GLU A 4 1.19 32.91 27.39
N ASP A 5 2.40 32.50 27.01
CA ASP A 5 3.02 32.79 25.71
C ASP A 5 2.58 31.83 24.60
N GLY A 6 1.61 30.95 24.87
CA GLY A 6 1.15 29.92 23.95
C GLY A 6 2.00 28.65 23.98
N TYR A 7 2.22 28.04 22.81
CA TYR A 7 3.01 26.82 22.64
C TYR A 7 4.03 26.99 21.51
N VAL A 8 5.16 26.27 21.58
CA VAL A 8 6.20 26.37 20.53
C VAL A 8 5.81 25.54 19.31
N PHE A 9 5.59 24.23 19.47
CA PHE A 9 5.19 23.33 18.38
C PHE A 9 4.16 22.30 18.84
N ARG A 10 3.17 22.02 18.00
CA ARG A 10 2.34 20.81 18.12
C ARG A 10 3.20 19.61 17.73
N THR A 11 3.41 18.70 18.68
CA THR A 11 4.24 17.50 18.47
C THR A 11 3.34 16.28 18.27
N ASP A 12 3.53 15.59 17.14
CA ASP A 12 2.80 14.36 16.82
C ASP A 12 3.72 13.13 16.94
N LEU A 13 3.42 12.26 17.91
CA LEU A 13 4.19 11.06 18.23
C LEU A 13 3.57 9.77 17.68
N ARG A 14 2.59 9.87 16.76
CA ARG A 14 1.82 8.73 16.25
C ARG A 14 2.55 7.91 15.17
N LEU A 15 3.68 8.39 14.66
CA LEU A 15 4.51 7.67 13.68
C LEU A 15 5.57 6.75 14.31
N ARG A 16 5.63 6.67 15.64
CA ARG A 16 6.56 5.76 16.33
C ARG A 16 6.09 4.30 16.19
N PRO A 17 7.00 3.30 16.33
CA PRO A 17 6.65 1.88 16.32
C PRO A 17 5.48 1.55 17.24
N ASP A 18 4.41 0.97 16.69
CA ASP A 18 3.16 0.64 17.40
C ASP A 18 2.79 1.66 18.52
N PRO A 19 2.26 2.84 18.15
CA PRO A 19 2.04 3.94 19.08
C PRO A 19 0.96 3.65 20.14
N ARG A 20 0.26 2.51 20.05
CA ARG A 20 -0.70 2.08 21.08
C ARG A 20 -0.06 1.15 22.10
N ALA A 21 0.92 0.35 21.69
CA ALA A 21 1.57 -0.63 22.56
C ALA A 21 2.93 -0.17 23.11
N THR A 22 3.59 0.82 22.50
CA THR A 22 4.92 1.25 22.90
C THR A 22 4.94 2.54 23.71
N GLN A 23 5.95 2.62 24.56
CA GLN A 23 6.35 3.87 25.23
C GLN A 23 6.75 4.94 24.22
N VAL A 24 6.74 6.21 24.63
CA VAL A 24 7.15 7.33 23.77
C VAL A 24 8.59 7.20 23.30
N ALA A 25 9.47 6.69 24.17
CA ALA A 25 10.84 6.37 23.85
C ALA A 25 11.06 4.86 24.00
N ILE A 26 11.68 4.25 23.00
CA ILE A 26 12.07 2.85 22.99
C ILE A 26 13.56 2.74 22.65
N SER A 27 14.19 1.63 23.02
CA SER A 27 15.59 1.39 22.65
C SER A 27 15.74 1.21 21.14
N VAL A 28 16.92 1.52 20.62
CA VAL A 28 17.28 1.31 19.21
C VAL A 28 17.07 -0.15 18.81
N GLU A 29 17.42 -1.09 19.69
CA GLU A 29 17.24 -2.52 19.46
C GLU A 29 15.76 -2.92 19.34
N ALA A 30 14.91 -2.43 20.25
CA ALA A 30 13.47 -2.70 20.19
C ALA A 30 12.83 -2.13 18.92
N ALA A 31 13.25 -0.93 18.50
CA ALA A 31 12.78 -0.31 17.27
C ALA A 31 13.22 -1.11 16.03
N ALA A 32 14.47 -1.60 15.99
CA ALA A 32 14.98 -2.40 14.88
C ALA A 32 14.23 -3.74 14.76
N ILE A 33 14.05 -4.46 15.88
CA ILE A 33 13.28 -5.71 15.93
C ILE A 33 11.84 -5.49 15.43
N TYR A 34 11.21 -4.38 15.82
CA TYR A 34 9.88 -4.03 15.34
C TYR A 34 9.84 -3.88 13.82
N TYR A 35 10.71 -3.05 13.24
CA TYR A 35 10.69 -2.82 11.79
C TYR A 35 11.04 -4.08 11.00
N GLU A 36 11.96 -4.90 11.50
CA GLU A 36 12.33 -6.18 10.87
C GLU A 36 11.18 -7.20 10.85
N ASN A 37 10.39 -7.29 11.92
CA ASN A 37 9.39 -8.36 12.09
C ASN A 37 7.94 -7.93 11.82
N MET A 38 7.59 -6.70 12.19
CA MET A 38 6.20 -6.19 12.27
C MET A 38 5.98 -4.92 11.45
N GLY A 39 7.05 -4.31 10.92
CA GLY A 39 7.00 -3.03 10.21
C GLY A 39 6.04 -3.05 9.02
N GLN A 40 5.07 -2.15 9.06
CA GLN A 40 4.02 -2.00 8.07
C GLN A 40 4.55 -1.36 6.78
N ASN A 41 3.75 -1.50 5.75
CA ASN A 41 4.08 -1.07 4.39
C ASN A 41 4.17 0.45 4.26
N TRP A 42 3.22 1.17 4.87
CA TRP A 42 3.23 2.62 4.90
C TRP A 42 4.38 3.21 5.75
N GLU A 43 4.88 2.46 6.75
CA GLU A 43 5.98 2.90 7.61
C GLU A 43 7.29 3.01 6.83
N ARG A 44 7.48 2.19 5.78
CA ARG A 44 8.64 2.32 4.89
C ARG A 44 8.68 3.68 4.21
N ALA A 45 7.57 4.10 3.62
CA ALA A 45 7.45 5.42 2.99
C ALA A 45 7.67 6.56 4.00
N ALA A 46 7.19 6.41 5.24
CA ALA A 46 7.46 7.37 6.30
C ALA A 46 8.97 7.45 6.64
N MET A 47 9.63 6.29 6.73
CA MET A 47 11.06 6.22 7.05
C MET A 47 11.97 6.78 5.94
N ILE A 48 11.52 6.90 4.69
CA ILE A 48 12.24 7.65 3.65
C ILE A 48 12.50 9.10 4.07
N LYS A 49 11.61 9.71 4.86
CA LYS A 49 11.72 11.11 5.28
C LYS A 49 12.47 11.28 6.62
N ALA A 50 12.77 10.18 7.31
CA ALA A 50 13.37 10.21 8.63
C ALA A 50 14.78 10.83 8.62
N ARG A 51 15.09 11.57 9.68
CA ARG A 51 16.44 12.10 9.93
C ARG A 51 16.67 12.31 11.43
N PRO A 52 17.90 12.13 11.93
CA PRO A 52 18.26 12.62 13.25
C PRO A 52 18.13 14.15 13.26
N ALA A 53 17.53 14.68 14.33
CA ALA A 53 17.27 16.11 14.48
C ALA A 53 17.86 16.70 15.77
N ALA A 54 18.09 15.87 16.79
CA ALA A 54 18.66 16.22 18.08
C ALA A 54 19.30 14.99 18.75
N GLY A 55 20.03 15.21 19.85
CA GLY A 55 20.72 14.15 20.58
C GLY A 55 22.00 13.68 19.88
N ASP A 56 22.35 12.41 20.04
CA ASP A 56 23.47 11.79 19.34
C ASP A 56 23.09 11.53 17.87
N LEU A 57 23.57 12.41 16.98
CA LEU A 57 23.30 12.33 15.55
C LEU A 57 23.98 11.13 14.88
N ALA A 58 25.11 10.65 15.42
CA ALA A 58 25.83 9.50 14.90
C ALA A 58 25.03 8.22 15.18
N LEU A 59 24.55 8.05 16.42
CA LEU A 59 23.67 6.94 16.80
C LEU A 59 22.38 6.93 15.95
N GLY A 60 21.77 8.10 15.75
CA GLY A 60 20.59 8.21 14.90
C GLY A 60 20.87 7.84 13.43
N ALA A 61 22.04 8.19 12.91
CA ALA A 61 22.45 7.82 11.56
C ALA A 61 22.71 6.31 11.43
N GLU A 62 23.35 5.70 12.42
CA GLU A 62 23.58 4.25 12.49
C GLU A 62 22.25 3.48 12.51
N PHE A 63 21.27 3.94 13.29
CA PHE A 63 19.94 3.34 13.30
C PHE A 63 19.27 3.38 11.92
N LEU A 64 19.33 4.51 11.22
CA LEU A 64 18.78 4.60 9.86
C LEU A 64 19.55 3.73 8.86
N ASP A 65 20.85 3.56 9.04
CA ASP A 65 21.67 2.65 8.24
C ASP A 65 21.23 1.19 8.42
N ARG A 66 21.02 0.77 9.68
CA ARG A 66 20.49 -0.56 10.03
C ARG A 66 19.12 -0.82 9.41
N LEU A 67 18.28 0.21 9.26
CA LEU A 67 16.96 0.08 8.63
C LEU A 67 16.98 0.08 7.10
N LYS A 68 18.12 0.27 6.44
CA LYS A 68 18.20 0.24 4.97
C LYS A 68 17.61 -1.02 4.34
N PRO A 69 17.82 -2.25 4.86
CA PRO A 69 17.22 -3.45 4.28
C PRO A 69 15.69 -3.49 4.42
N TYR A 70 15.14 -2.90 5.49
CA TYR A 70 13.71 -2.78 5.71
C TYR A 70 13.05 -1.78 4.75
N ILE A 71 13.72 -0.64 4.49
CA ILE A 71 13.20 0.43 3.62
C ILE A 71 13.45 0.11 2.13
N TRP A 72 14.67 -0.34 1.78
CA TRP A 72 15.18 -0.44 0.41
C TRP A 72 15.37 -1.89 -0.01
N ARG A 73 14.27 -2.57 -0.33
CA ARG A 73 14.28 -3.98 -0.73
C ARG A 73 15.01 -4.18 -2.05
N LYS A 74 16.01 -5.06 -2.08
CA LYS A 74 16.81 -5.37 -3.28
C LYS A 74 15.99 -6.01 -4.41
N TYR A 75 14.96 -6.76 -4.03
CA TYR A 75 14.03 -7.41 -4.96
C TYR A 75 12.68 -6.72 -4.87
N LEU A 76 12.07 -6.48 -6.03
CA LEU A 76 10.67 -6.10 -6.11
C LEU A 76 9.85 -7.34 -5.78
N ASP A 77 9.64 -7.59 -4.49
CA ASP A 77 8.80 -8.68 -4.02
C ASP A 77 7.32 -8.30 -4.12
N PHE A 78 6.44 -9.29 -4.06
CA PHE A 78 5.00 -9.05 -4.12
C PHE A 78 4.51 -8.18 -2.95
N ALA A 79 5.25 -8.14 -1.83
CA ALA A 79 4.99 -7.18 -0.77
C ALA A 79 5.22 -5.74 -1.26
N ALA A 80 6.28 -5.44 -2.02
CA ALA A 80 6.48 -4.11 -2.61
C ALA A 80 5.37 -3.75 -3.61
N ILE A 81 4.88 -4.71 -4.38
CA ILE A 81 3.72 -4.51 -5.29
C ILE A 81 2.43 -4.27 -4.47
N ALA A 82 2.21 -4.99 -3.38
CA ALA A 82 1.08 -4.78 -2.48
C ALA A 82 1.17 -3.43 -1.75
N ASP A 83 2.38 -2.92 -1.45
CA ASP A 83 2.62 -1.58 -0.88
C ASP A 83 2.16 -0.52 -1.88
N VAL A 84 2.56 -0.68 -3.13
CA VAL A 84 2.18 0.17 -4.28
C VAL A 84 0.64 0.13 -4.47
N GLN A 85 0.01 -1.04 -4.40
CA GLN A 85 -1.45 -1.20 -4.50
C GLN A 85 -2.22 -0.71 -3.26
N SER A 86 -1.65 -0.80 -2.05
CA SER A 86 -2.24 -0.25 -0.83
C SER A 86 -2.20 1.27 -0.86
N MET A 87 -1.09 1.86 -1.30
CA MET A 87 -1.00 3.28 -1.60
C MET A 87 -1.99 3.68 -2.68
N LYS A 88 -2.16 2.87 -3.75
CA LYS A 88 -3.18 3.06 -4.80
C LYS A 88 -4.62 3.16 -4.24
N ARG A 89 -4.94 2.36 -3.22
CA ARG A 89 -6.28 2.33 -2.59
C ARG A 89 -6.60 3.56 -1.75
N GLN A 90 -5.63 4.16 -1.06
CA GLN A 90 -5.84 5.43 -0.36
C GLN A 90 -6.25 6.56 -1.30
N ILE A 91 -5.86 6.46 -2.58
CA ILE A 91 -6.25 7.39 -3.67
C ILE A 91 -7.70 7.12 -4.11
N HIS A 92 -8.05 5.84 -4.29
CA HIS A 92 -9.36 5.44 -4.80
C HIS A 92 -10.49 5.55 -3.77
N ALA A 93 -10.22 5.48 -2.47
CA ALA A 93 -11.21 5.76 -1.44
C ALA A 93 -11.76 7.21 -1.49
N VAL A 94 -11.08 8.11 -2.22
CA VAL A 94 -11.50 9.50 -2.48
C VAL A 94 -12.16 9.63 -3.88
N LYS A 95 -12.39 8.53 -4.61
CA LYS A 95 -13.13 8.53 -5.90
C LYS A 95 -14.61 8.83 -5.68
N GLY A 96 -14.95 10.10 -5.61
CA GLY A 96 -16.09 10.59 -6.38
C GLY A 96 -15.59 10.98 -7.76
N HIS A 97 -16.31 10.59 -8.82
CA HIS A 97 -16.15 11.19 -10.17
C HIS A 97 -16.58 12.68 -10.20
N ALA A 98 -16.62 13.34 -9.04
CA ALA A 98 -16.98 14.73 -8.92
C ALA A 98 -15.81 15.59 -9.40
N ASP A 99 -16.13 16.63 -10.15
CA ASP A 99 -15.21 17.71 -10.50
C ASP A 99 -14.47 18.20 -9.25
N ILE A 100 -13.18 18.52 -9.39
CA ILE A 100 -12.39 19.04 -8.27
C ILE A 100 -12.98 20.39 -7.84
N LYS A 101 -13.76 20.42 -6.76
CA LYS A 101 -14.22 21.68 -6.17
C LYS A 101 -13.03 22.34 -5.46
N VAL A 102 -12.61 23.52 -5.92
CA VAL A 102 -11.43 24.23 -5.39
C VAL A 102 -11.71 24.91 -4.05
N LYS A 103 -12.85 25.58 -3.92
CA LYS A 103 -13.25 26.21 -2.64
C LYS A 103 -13.56 25.12 -1.61
N GLY A 104 -12.89 25.16 -0.46
CA GLY A 104 -12.94 24.09 0.55
C GLY A 104 -12.02 22.90 0.25
N HIS A 105 -11.23 22.94 -0.82
CA HIS A 105 -10.32 21.84 -1.13
C HIS A 105 -9.15 21.78 -0.14
N ASN A 106 -8.82 20.58 0.31
CA ASN A 106 -7.61 20.36 1.10
C ASN A 106 -6.40 20.19 0.18
N LEU A 107 -5.51 21.18 0.12
CA LEU A 107 -4.35 21.20 -0.79
C LEU A 107 -3.35 20.06 -0.53
N LYS A 108 -3.39 19.45 0.65
CA LYS A 108 -2.45 18.39 1.02
C LYS A 108 -3.03 17.01 0.81
N LEU A 109 -4.21 16.76 1.37
CA LEU A 109 -4.85 15.44 1.41
C LEU A 109 -5.93 15.26 0.33
N GLY A 110 -6.38 16.35 -0.30
CA GLY A 110 -7.35 16.29 -1.38
C GLY A 110 -6.74 15.73 -2.67
N ARG A 111 -7.63 15.32 -3.58
CA ARG A 111 -7.29 14.78 -4.91
C ARG A 111 -6.45 15.78 -5.70
N GLY A 112 -5.31 15.33 -6.24
CA GLY A 112 -4.32 16.19 -6.91
C GLY A 112 -3.42 16.97 -5.95
N GLY A 113 -3.53 16.75 -4.65
CA GLY A 113 -2.84 17.51 -3.62
C GLY A 113 -1.36 17.14 -3.44
N ILE A 114 -0.70 17.85 -2.52
CA ILE A 114 0.73 17.71 -2.20
C ILE A 114 1.10 16.26 -1.86
N ARG A 115 0.24 15.55 -1.11
CA ARG A 115 0.49 14.16 -0.69
C ARG A 115 0.58 13.21 -1.89
N GLU A 116 -0.21 13.43 -2.94
CA GLU A 116 -0.15 12.58 -4.15
C GLU A 116 1.19 12.73 -4.87
N ILE A 117 1.77 13.94 -4.92
CA ILE A 117 3.12 14.16 -5.47
C ILE A 117 4.17 13.46 -4.61
N GLU A 118 4.06 13.57 -3.27
CA GLU A 118 4.99 12.90 -2.35
C GLU A 118 4.92 11.38 -2.48
N PHE A 119 3.72 10.84 -2.58
CA PHE A 119 3.51 9.41 -2.80
C PHE A 119 3.94 8.94 -4.17
N PHE A 120 3.71 9.72 -5.23
CA PHE A 120 4.21 9.43 -6.57
C PHE A 120 5.71 9.16 -6.51
N VAL A 121 6.47 10.07 -5.91
CA VAL A 121 7.92 9.94 -5.75
C VAL A 121 8.28 8.76 -4.84
N GLN A 122 7.73 8.70 -3.63
CA GLN A 122 8.06 7.66 -2.64
C GLN A 122 7.77 6.24 -3.16
N THR A 123 6.69 6.05 -3.91
CA THR A 123 6.33 4.76 -4.52
C THR A 123 7.44 4.28 -5.43
N GLN A 124 7.94 5.16 -6.30
CA GLN A 124 9.04 4.82 -7.22
C GLN A 124 10.36 4.62 -6.48
N GLN A 125 10.61 5.40 -5.43
CA GLN A 125 11.79 5.19 -4.58
C GLN A 125 11.75 3.82 -3.89
N LEU A 126 10.59 3.35 -3.41
CA LEU A 126 10.46 2.02 -2.81
C LEU A 126 10.66 0.91 -3.85
N ILE A 127 10.19 1.12 -5.08
CA ILE A 127 10.36 0.17 -6.19
C ILE A 127 11.84 0.08 -6.63
N ALA A 128 12.51 1.23 -6.80
CA ALA A 128 13.80 1.33 -7.47
C ALA A 128 14.99 1.46 -6.50
N GLY A 129 14.77 2.06 -5.34
CA GLY A 129 15.81 2.47 -4.39
C GLY A 129 16.62 1.31 -3.82
N GLY A 130 16.06 0.10 -3.78
CA GLY A 130 16.83 -1.10 -3.41
C GLY A 130 18.00 -1.40 -4.34
N ARG A 131 17.84 -1.13 -5.64
CA ARG A 131 18.84 -1.37 -6.68
C ARG A 131 19.63 -0.13 -7.06
N ASN A 132 19.03 1.05 -6.90
CA ASN A 132 19.67 2.33 -7.19
C ASN A 132 19.74 3.20 -5.92
N PRO A 133 20.92 3.27 -5.27
CA PRO A 133 21.13 4.10 -4.08
C PRO A 133 20.87 5.60 -4.28
N ASP A 134 21.02 6.12 -5.51
CA ASP A 134 20.83 7.54 -5.79
C ASP A 134 19.37 7.98 -5.65
N LEU A 135 18.45 7.00 -5.72
CA LEU A 135 17.01 7.22 -5.52
C LEU A 135 16.59 7.14 -4.05
N ARG A 136 17.53 7.12 -3.09
CA ARG A 136 17.24 7.03 -1.63
C ARG A 136 17.20 8.39 -0.93
N GLY A 137 17.18 9.48 -1.69
CA GLY A 137 17.13 10.83 -1.15
C GLY A 137 15.79 11.17 -0.48
N ARG A 138 15.82 12.12 0.46
CA ARG A 138 14.63 12.47 1.26
C ARG A 138 13.78 13.59 0.65
N GLY A 139 14.37 14.42 -0.22
CA GLY A 139 13.74 15.62 -0.75
C GLY A 139 12.89 15.31 -1.99
N THR A 140 11.60 15.65 -1.98
CA THR A 140 10.67 15.34 -3.09
C THR A 140 11.14 15.94 -4.42
N LEU A 141 11.55 17.21 -4.44
CA LEU A 141 12.02 17.87 -5.68
C LEU A 141 13.30 17.23 -6.22
N ALA A 142 14.30 17.01 -5.36
CA ALA A 142 15.57 16.38 -5.77
C ALA A 142 15.36 14.95 -6.27
N MET A 143 14.39 14.23 -5.71
CA MET A 143 14.06 12.86 -6.15
C MET A 143 13.27 12.84 -7.45
N LEU A 144 12.48 13.88 -7.78
CA LEU A 144 11.92 14.01 -9.13
C LEU A 144 13.03 14.17 -10.18
N ASP A 145 14.07 14.95 -9.88
CA ASP A 145 15.24 15.08 -10.77
C ASP A 145 15.97 13.74 -10.92
N ALA A 146 16.30 13.08 -9.80
CA ALA A 146 17.00 11.80 -9.82
C ALA A 146 16.19 10.68 -10.54
N LEU A 147 14.86 10.66 -10.39
CA LEU A 147 13.99 9.72 -11.08
C LEU A 147 13.97 9.97 -12.60
N ALA A 148 14.00 11.24 -13.04
CA ALA A 148 14.09 11.58 -14.44
C ALA A 148 15.45 11.22 -15.04
N GLU A 149 16.55 11.51 -14.35
CA GLU A 149 17.91 11.14 -14.75
C GLU A 149 18.07 9.61 -14.87
N ALA A 150 17.49 8.87 -13.93
CA ALA A 150 17.46 7.41 -13.94
C ALA A 150 16.40 6.82 -14.91
N LYS A 151 15.69 7.66 -15.69
CA LYS A 151 14.67 7.27 -16.68
C LYS A 151 13.47 6.50 -16.12
N TRP A 152 13.15 6.69 -14.84
CA TRP A 152 11.92 6.15 -14.24
C TRP A 152 10.68 6.98 -14.59
N ILE A 153 10.89 8.28 -14.85
CA ILE A 153 9.86 9.20 -15.34
C ILE A 153 10.39 10.02 -16.50
N SER A 154 9.47 10.56 -17.29
CA SER A 154 9.85 11.54 -18.32
C SER A 154 10.36 12.84 -17.67
N PRO A 155 11.32 13.54 -18.29
CA PRO A 155 11.73 14.87 -17.83
C PRO A 155 10.55 15.85 -17.72
N GLY A 156 9.60 15.78 -18.67
CA GLY A 156 8.38 16.58 -18.65
C GLY A 156 7.51 16.32 -17.41
N SER A 157 7.32 15.05 -17.05
CA SER A 157 6.61 14.68 -15.81
C SER A 157 7.29 15.23 -14.56
N ALA A 158 8.63 15.19 -14.51
CA ALA A 158 9.37 15.75 -13.39
C ALA A 158 9.16 17.27 -13.29
N ASP A 159 9.26 18.00 -14.41
CA ASP A 159 9.11 19.45 -14.43
C ASP A 159 7.69 19.91 -14.08
N GLU A 160 6.68 19.23 -14.61
CA GLU A 160 5.28 19.48 -14.28
C GLU A 160 5.00 19.25 -12.79
N LEU A 161 5.43 18.10 -12.23
CA LEU A 161 5.23 17.79 -10.81
C LEU A 161 6.04 18.70 -9.88
N LYS A 162 7.26 19.11 -10.26
CA LYS A 162 8.04 20.10 -9.49
C LYS A 162 7.34 21.45 -9.47
N THR A 163 6.79 21.88 -10.60
CA THR A 163 6.04 23.13 -10.72
C THR A 163 4.77 23.09 -9.86
N ALA A 164 3.99 22.01 -9.98
CA ALA A 164 2.81 21.77 -9.17
C ALA A 164 3.14 21.74 -7.66
N TYR A 165 4.18 21.01 -7.24
CA TYR A 165 4.59 20.93 -5.84
C TYR A 165 4.93 22.31 -5.28
N ARG A 166 5.75 23.10 -5.99
CA ARG A 166 6.11 24.45 -5.55
C ARG A 166 4.90 25.37 -5.48
N PHE A 167 3.98 25.27 -6.45
CA PHE A 167 2.74 26.05 -6.45
C PHE A 167 1.86 25.69 -5.26
N LEU A 168 1.53 24.41 -5.07
CA LEU A 168 0.66 23.97 -3.97
C LEU A 168 1.25 24.29 -2.60
N ARG A 169 2.56 24.07 -2.38
CA ARG A 169 3.24 24.46 -1.14
C ARG A 169 3.19 25.97 -0.89
N ARG A 170 3.33 26.78 -1.95
CA ARG A 170 3.23 28.24 -1.86
C ARG A 170 1.84 28.70 -1.43
N ILE A 171 0.79 28.07 -1.96
CA ILE A 171 -0.60 28.38 -1.59
C ILE A 171 -0.90 27.86 -0.18
N GLU A 172 -0.49 26.64 0.16
CA GLU A 172 -0.60 26.08 1.51
C GLU A 172 0.01 27.02 2.55
N HIS A 173 1.23 27.52 2.32
CA HIS A 173 1.86 28.47 3.25
C HIS A 173 1.04 29.76 3.39
N ARG A 174 0.43 30.27 2.31
CA ARG A 174 -0.44 31.47 2.39
C ARG A 174 -1.72 31.21 3.16
N VAL A 175 -2.34 30.04 2.97
CA VAL A 175 -3.50 29.61 3.76
C VAL A 175 -3.16 29.58 5.26
N GLN A 176 -1.97 29.09 5.61
CA GLN A 176 -1.50 29.05 7.00
C GLN A 176 -1.20 30.46 7.55
N MET A 177 -0.60 31.34 6.74
CA MET A 177 -0.25 32.72 7.15
C MET A 177 -1.46 33.59 7.50
N VAL A 178 -2.65 33.33 6.93
CA VAL A 178 -3.83 34.19 7.15
C VAL A 178 -4.27 34.18 8.61
N ASN A 179 -4.22 33.03 9.28
CA ASN A 179 -4.64 32.88 10.68
C ASN A 179 -3.52 32.34 11.60
N ASP A 180 -2.31 32.16 11.08
CA ASP A 180 -1.22 31.42 11.74
C ASP A 180 -1.66 30.02 12.23
N GLU A 181 -2.42 29.32 11.38
CA GLU A 181 -3.02 28.02 11.69
C GLU A 181 -2.46 26.93 10.79
N GLN A 182 -2.31 25.72 11.34
CA GLN A 182 -1.95 24.51 10.58
C GLN A 182 -3.13 23.97 9.75
N THR A 183 -3.71 24.82 8.90
CA THR A 183 -4.74 24.42 7.94
C THR A 183 -4.14 24.17 6.57
N HIS A 184 -4.76 23.23 5.85
CA HIS A 184 -4.43 22.90 4.46
C HIS A 184 -5.62 23.19 3.53
N THR A 185 -6.74 23.67 4.09
CA THR A 185 -8.02 23.78 3.41
C THR A 185 -8.21 25.18 2.87
N LEU A 186 -8.50 25.30 1.57
CA LEU A 186 -8.83 26.57 0.95
C LEU A 186 -10.13 27.15 1.52
N PRO A 187 -10.26 28.48 1.67
CA PRO A 187 -11.50 29.09 2.15
C PRO A 187 -12.69 28.73 1.27
N GLU A 188 -13.82 28.39 1.89
CA GLU A 188 -15.07 28.11 1.17
C GLU A 188 -15.84 29.40 0.80
N ARG A 189 -15.76 30.42 1.65
CA ARG A 189 -16.52 31.66 1.51
C ARG A 189 -15.83 32.62 0.53
N GLU A 190 -16.62 33.20 -0.38
CA GLU A 190 -16.13 34.09 -1.45
C GLU A 190 -15.19 35.20 -0.96
N PRO A 191 -15.51 35.98 0.10
CA PRO A 191 -14.65 37.11 0.48
C PRO A 191 -13.27 36.67 0.96
N ALA A 192 -13.20 35.53 1.67
CA ALA A 192 -11.94 34.98 2.16
C ALA A 192 -11.13 34.35 1.02
N PHE A 193 -11.80 33.70 0.08
CA PHE A 193 -11.18 33.13 -1.12
C PHE A 193 -10.58 34.23 -2.03
N GLU A 194 -11.32 35.32 -2.25
CA GLU A 194 -10.86 36.49 -3.00
C GLU A 194 -9.63 37.15 -2.35
N SER A 195 -9.65 37.28 -1.02
CA SER A 195 -8.51 37.84 -0.27
C SER A 195 -7.26 36.97 -0.39
N LEU A 196 -7.43 35.64 -0.30
CA LEU A 196 -6.35 34.68 -0.51
C LEU A 196 -5.82 34.73 -1.95
N ALA A 197 -6.69 34.88 -2.95
CA ALA A 197 -6.29 35.01 -4.35
C ALA A 197 -5.35 36.20 -4.55
N ARG A 198 -5.69 37.36 -3.98
CA ARG A 198 -4.83 38.56 -4.04
C ARG A 198 -3.51 38.36 -3.30
N LEU A 199 -3.53 37.75 -2.11
CA LEU A 199 -2.31 37.37 -1.38
C LEU A 199 -1.43 36.38 -2.18
N ALA A 200 -2.06 35.52 -2.99
CA ALA A 200 -1.42 34.59 -3.90
C ALA A 200 -0.86 35.26 -5.18
N GLY A 201 -1.11 36.56 -5.38
CA GLY A 201 -0.64 37.32 -6.54
C GLY A 201 -1.56 37.20 -7.76
N PHE A 202 -2.81 36.74 -7.58
CA PHE A 202 -3.81 36.67 -8.64
C PHE A 202 -4.71 37.92 -8.64
N PRO A 203 -5.19 38.34 -9.82
CA PRO A 203 -6.02 39.54 -9.93
C PRO A 203 -7.40 39.39 -9.28
N HIS A 204 -7.96 38.17 -9.29
CA HIS A 204 -9.27 37.85 -8.71
C HIS A 204 -9.43 36.34 -8.46
N GLY A 205 -10.42 35.97 -7.66
CA GLY A 205 -10.76 34.61 -7.27
C GLY A 205 -10.90 33.65 -8.45
N PRO A 206 -11.63 33.98 -9.55
CA PRO A 206 -11.74 33.08 -10.70
C PRO A 206 -10.40 32.70 -11.37
N ALA A 207 -9.43 33.62 -11.46
CA ALA A 207 -8.13 33.32 -12.05
C ALA A 207 -7.31 32.39 -11.14
N PHE A 208 -7.41 32.62 -9.82
CA PHE A 208 -6.80 31.75 -8.81
C PHE A 208 -7.43 30.35 -8.81
N GLU A 209 -8.76 30.27 -8.87
CA GLU A 209 -9.49 29.01 -8.94
C GLU A 209 -9.06 28.18 -10.16
N ALA A 210 -9.00 28.78 -11.35
CA ALA A 210 -8.57 28.11 -12.56
C ALA A 210 -7.13 27.57 -12.44
N ALA A 211 -6.20 28.35 -11.88
CA ALA A 211 -4.81 27.94 -11.71
C ALA A 211 -4.66 26.79 -10.70
N VAL A 212 -5.40 26.84 -9.58
CA VAL A 212 -5.42 25.74 -8.59
C VAL A 212 -6.01 24.48 -9.21
N ARG A 213 -7.17 24.58 -9.87
CA ARG A 213 -7.85 23.47 -10.53
C ARG A 213 -6.92 22.77 -11.54
N SER A 214 -6.34 23.54 -12.46
CA SER A 214 -5.42 23.01 -13.46
C SER A 214 -4.21 22.31 -12.83
N THR A 215 -3.68 22.85 -11.72
CA THR A 215 -2.58 22.21 -10.99
C THR A 215 -3.00 20.88 -10.37
N LEU A 216 -4.15 20.82 -9.71
CA LEU A 216 -4.67 19.60 -9.08
C LEU A 216 -4.97 18.52 -10.14
N GLU A 217 -5.57 18.91 -11.27
CA GLU A 217 -5.84 18.02 -12.41
C GLU A 217 -4.54 17.48 -13.04
N CYS A 218 -3.51 18.32 -13.19
CA CYS A 218 -2.20 17.91 -13.67
C CYS A 218 -1.58 16.82 -12.78
N VAL A 219 -1.55 17.05 -11.45
CA VAL A 219 -1.03 16.07 -10.49
C VAL A 219 -1.84 14.77 -10.57
N GLN A 220 -3.16 14.88 -10.58
CA GLN A 220 -4.05 13.73 -10.67
C GLN A 220 -3.81 12.92 -11.96
N GLY A 221 -3.54 13.58 -13.09
CA GLY A 221 -3.25 12.92 -14.36
C GLY A 221 -1.92 12.16 -14.36
N HIS A 222 -0.87 12.66 -13.70
CA HIS A 222 0.37 11.90 -13.49
C HIS A 222 0.15 10.72 -12.55
N TYR A 223 -0.60 10.98 -11.48
CA TYR A 223 -0.82 9.99 -10.44
C TYR A 223 -1.72 8.84 -10.91
N ALA A 224 -2.72 9.10 -11.76
CA ALA A 224 -3.53 8.07 -12.40
C ALA A 224 -2.68 7.17 -13.33
N ARG A 225 -1.87 7.78 -14.21
CA ARG A 225 -0.99 7.06 -15.14
C ARG A 225 0.02 6.15 -14.45
N LEU A 226 0.51 6.50 -13.26
CA LEU A 226 1.42 5.64 -12.48
C LEU A 226 0.82 4.25 -12.21
N PHE A 227 -0.51 4.11 -12.24
CA PHE A 227 -1.21 2.87 -11.91
C PHE A 227 -2.14 2.34 -13.02
N GLU A 228 -2.15 2.97 -14.20
CA GLU A 228 -2.89 2.51 -15.38
C GLU A 228 -2.26 1.25 -15.97
N ASP A 229 -0.91 1.17 -15.99
CA ASP A 229 -0.17 -0.02 -16.46
C ASP A 229 -0.14 -1.18 -15.45
N ALA A 230 -0.65 -1.01 -14.22
CA ALA A 230 -0.82 -2.10 -13.25
C ALA A 230 -2.03 -3.02 -13.59
N SER A 231 -2.36 -3.08 -14.88
CA SER A 231 -3.55 -3.65 -15.51
C SER A 231 -3.52 -5.18 -15.69
N GLU A 232 -2.56 -5.91 -15.12
CA GLU A 232 -2.52 -7.38 -15.22
C GLU A 232 -2.89 -8.14 -13.92
N LEU A 233 -3.16 -7.43 -12.82
CA LEU A 233 -3.63 -8.06 -11.57
C LEU A 233 -5.14 -7.96 -11.36
N ALA A 234 -5.84 -7.26 -12.25
CA ALA A 234 -7.28 -7.45 -12.44
C ALA A 234 -7.45 -8.67 -13.35
N THR A 235 -7.52 -9.86 -12.75
CA THR A 235 -8.04 -11.03 -13.46
C THR A 235 -9.46 -10.72 -13.97
N ASP A 236 -9.92 -11.36 -15.05
CA ASP A 236 -11.28 -11.24 -15.61
C ASP A 236 -12.42 -11.34 -14.56
N THR A 237 -12.11 -11.83 -13.37
CA THR A 237 -12.99 -11.95 -12.20
C THR A 237 -13.27 -10.65 -11.44
N GLY A 238 -12.41 -9.61 -11.50
CA GLY A 238 -12.56 -8.35 -10.75
C GLY A 238 -11.45 -8.06 -9.74
N SER A 239 -11.65 -7.06 -8.87
CA SER A 239 -10.68 -6.62 -7.86
C SER A 239 -10.68 -7.58 -6.67
N LEU A 240 -9.53 -8.18 -6.34
CA LEU A 240 -9.37 -9.12 -5.23
C LEU A 240 -8.30 -8.63 -4.26
N VAL A 241 -8.71 -7.89 -3.24
CA VAL A 241 -7.81 -7.20 -2.32
C VAL A 241 -8.01 -7.62 -0.87
N PHE A 242 -7.01 -8.29 -0.33
CA PHE A 242 -7.03 -8.84 1.04
C PHE A 242 -5.96 -8.21 1.95
N THR A 243 -5.43 -7.04 1.60
CA THR A 243 -4.36 -6.38 2.35
C THR A 243 -4.92 -5.17 3.10
N GLY A 244 -5.29 -5.33 4.37
CA GLY A 244 -5.92 -4.27 5.18
C GLY A 244 -6.47 -4.79 6.50
N GLY A 245 -7.03 -3.92 7.36
CA GLY A 245 -7.76 -4.32 8.57
C GLY A 245 -9.27 -4.49 8.36
N GLU A 246 -9.79 -3.91 7.27
CA GLU A 246 -11.22 -3.85 6.95
C GLU A 246 -11.48 -4.43 5.56
N ASP A 247 -12.75 -4.68 5.25
CA ASP A 247 -13.19 -5.17 3.95
C ASP A 247 -13.03 -4.08 2.87
N ASP A 248 -12.52 -4.49 1.71
CA ASP A 248 -12.53 -3.67 0.50
C ASP A 248 -13.87 -3.88 -0.23
N PRO A 249 -14.70 -2.84 -0.46
CA PRO A 249 -16.04 -2.99 -1.04
C PRO A 249 -16.07 -3.68 -2.40
N GLU A 250 -15.08 -3.40 -3.26
CA GLU A 250 -14.97 -3.97 -4.59
C GLU A 250 -14.58 -5.46 -4.53
N THR A 251 -13.77 -5.83 -3.54
CA THR A 251 -13.43 -7.23 -3.24
C THR A 251 -14.63 -8.01 -2.74
N ILE A 252 -15.46 -7.41 -1.87
CA ILE A 252 -16.70 -8.04 -1.40
C ILE A 252 -17.68 -8.26 -2.55
N GLU A 253 -17.82 -7.28 -3.43
CA GLU A 253 -18.65 -7.40 -4.63
C GLU A 253 -18.12 -8.49 -5.56
N THR A 254 -16.80 -8.53 -5.77
CA THR A 254 -16.13 -9.54 -6.60
C THR A 254 -16.35 -10.94 -6.04
N LEU A 255 -16.14 -11.18 -4.74
CA LEU A 255 -16.41 -12.47 -4.09
C LEU A 255 -17.89 -12.88 -4.20
N SER A 256 -18.81 -11.93 -4.04
CA SER A 256 -20.24 -12.20 -4.22
C SER A 256 -20.55 -12.65 -5.64
N ARG A 257 -19.95 -11.99 -6.65
CA ARG A 257 -20.09 -12.35 -8.07
C ARG A 257 -19.49 -13.71 -8.40
N MET A 258 -18.45 -14.11 -7.69
CA MET A 258 -17.85 -15.44 -7.78
C MET A 258 -18.72 -16.55 -7.14
N GLY A 259 -19.77 -16.19 -6.38
CA GLY A 259 -20.71 -17.15 -5.79
C GLY A 259 -20.47 -17.47 -4.31
N PHE A 260 -19.58 -16.74 -3.63
CA PHE A 260 -19.44 -16.84 -2.17
C PHE A 260 -20.63 -16.18 -1.47
N LYS A 261 -21.28 -16.91 -0.56
CA LYS A 261 -22.45 -16.43 0.20
C LYS A 261 -22.05 -15.58 1.40
N ALA A 262 -20.85 -15.79 1.95
CA ALA A 262 -20.29 -15.04 3.07
C ALA A 262 -18.98 -14.31 2.70
N PRO A 263 -19.02 -13.34 1.75
CA PRO A 263 -17.83 -12.70 1.19
C PRO A 263 -16.97 -11.98 2.25
N SER A 264 -17.58 -11.37 3.26
CA SER A 264 -16.84 -10.72 4.37
C SER A 264 -16.09 -11.73 5.24
N GLU A 265 -16.66 -12.91 5.50
CA GLU A 265 -15.99 -13.97 6.28
C GLU A 265 -14.82 -14.58 5.51
N VAL A 266 -15.02 -14.79 4.19
CA VAL A 266 -13.96 -15.22 3.26
C VAL A 266 -12.82 -14.20 3.26
N SER A 267 -13.14 -12.92 3.08
CA SER A 267 -12.17 -11.83 3.06
C SER A 267 -11.40 -11.73 4.39
N ALA A 268 -12.08 -11.79 5.53
CA ALA A 268 -11.47 -11.80 6.86
C ALA A 268 -10.53 -13.00 7.08
N THR A 269 -10.90 -14.18 6.58
CA THR A 269 -10.09 -15.39 6.68
C THR A 269 -8.81 -15.27 5.85
N ILE A 270 -8.91 -14.78 4.61
CA ILE A 270 -7.75 -14.57 3.74
C ILE A 270 -6.81 -13.51 4.32
N ARG A 271 -7.36 -12.41 4.89
CA ARG A 271 -6.58 -11.45 5.67
C ARG A 271 -5.80 -12.14 6.79
N GLY A 272 -6.47 -13.01 7.55
CA GLY A 272 -5.82 -13.81 8.60
C GLY A 272 -4.64 -14.64 8.07
N TRP A 273 -4.76 -15.24 6.90
CA TRP A 273 -3.63 -15.95 6.27
C TRP A 273 -2.46 -15.02 5.97
N HIS A 274 -2.72 -13.82 5.42
CA HIS A 274 -1.70 -12.79 5.18
C HIS A 274 -1.12 -12.18 6.47
N PHE A 275 -1.79 -12.29 7.61
CA PHE A 275 -1.23 -11.94 8.92
C PHE A 275 -0.50 -13.10 9.61
N GLY A 276 -0.32 -14.24 8.93
CA GLY A 276 0.42 -15.37 9.49
C GLY A 276 -0.33 -16.15 10.56
N ARG A 277 -1.67 -16.19 10.48
CA ARG A 277 -2.55 -16.92 11.42
C ARG A 277 -2.10 -18.37 11.66
N TYR A 278 -1.62 -19.07 10.63
CA TYR A 278 -1.19 -20.46 10.72
C TYR A 278 0.32 -20.62 10.50
N PRO A 279 0.98 -21.67 11.05
CA PRO A 279 2.39 -21.95 10.78
C PRO A 279 2.72 -21.96 9.29
N ALA A 280 1.82 -22.51 8.47
CA ALA A 280 1.94 -22.52 7.02
C ALA A 280 2.11 -21.13 6.41
N THR A 281 1.49 -20.08 6.99
CA THR A 281 1.42 -18.72 6.43
C THR A 281 2.28 -17.69 7.16
N ARG A 282 3.14 -18.10 8.11
CA ARG A 282 3.97 -17.17 8.91
C ARG A 282 5.13 -16.53 8.15
N SER A 283 5.72 -17.24 7.19
CA SER A 283 6.90 -16.74 6.48
C SER A 283 6.50 -15.70 5.42
N ALA A 284 7.35 -14.70 5.20
CA ALA A 284 7.16 -13.70 4.14
C ALA A 284 7.00 -14.37 2.77
N ARG A 285 7.90 -15.30 2.43
CA ARG A 285 7.86 -16.08 1.19
C ARG A 285 6.56 -16.88 1.02
N THR A 286 6.01 -17.44 2.10
CA THR A 286 4.71 -18.11 2.00
C THR A 286 3.62 -17.12 1.62
N ARG A 287 3.54 -15.98 2.32
CA ARG A 287 2.49 -14.98 2.08
C ARG A 287 2.57 -14.43 0.66
N GLU A 288 3.76 -14.25 0.12
CA GLU A 288 3.99 -13.90 -1.29
C GLU A 288 3.38 -14.94 -2.24
N LEU A 289 3.75 -16.21 -2.09
CA LEU A 289 3.22 -17.30 -2.92
C LEU A 289 1.70 -17.43 -2.79
N LEU A 290 1.17 -17.26 -1.58
CA LEU A 290 -0.26 -17.31 -1.31
C LEU A 290 -1.02 -16.18 -2.02
N THR A 291 -0.50 -14.95 -2.00
CA THR A 291 -1.09 -13.83 -2.74
C THR A 291 -1.14 -14.13 -4.24
N GLU A 292 -0.05 -14.69 -4.79
CA GLU A 292 0.07 -14.95 -6.22
C GLU A 292 -0.93 -16.00 -6.73
N ILE A 293 -1.16 -17.07 -5.96
CA ILE A 293 -2.14 -18.10 -6.34
C ILE A 293 -3.58 -17.72 -5.99
N MET A 294 -3.81 -16.64 -5.24
CA MET A 294 -5.12 -16.30 -4.66
C MET A 294 -6.24 -16.17 -5.69
N PRO A 295 -6.08 -15.44 -6.81
CA PRO A 295 -7.15 -15.29 -7.79
C PRO A 295 -7.58 -16.65 -8.36
N LYS A 296 -6.60 -17.47 -8.77
CA LYS A 296 -6.85 -18.79 -9.32
C LYS A 296 -7.45 -19.74 -8.27
N LEU A 297 -6.96 -19.71 -7.04
CA LEU A 297 -7.51 -20.47 -5.91
C LEU A 297 -9.00 -20.15 -5.71
N LEU A 298 -9.36 -18.86 -5.65
CA LEU A 298 -10.74 -18.45 -5.47
C LEU A 298 -11.61 -18.84 -6.66
N THR A 299 -11.12 -18.72 -7.89
CA THR A 299 -11.84 -19.19 -9.09
C THR A 299 -12.12 -20.68 -9.04
N VAL A 300 -11.12 -21.49 -8.69
CA VAL A 300 -11.28 -22.96 -8.61
C VAL A 300 -12.25 -23.34 -7.50
N LEU A 301 -12.13 -22.72 -6.32
CA LEU A 301 -13.05 -22.98 -5.20
C LEU A 301 -14.48 -22.53 -5.52
N ALA A 302 -14.65 -21.41 -6.21
CA ALA A 302 -15.94 -20.90 -6.66
C ALA A 302 -16.65 -21.82 -7.66
N GLN A 303 -15.88 -22.55 -8.48
CA GLN A 303 -16.41 -23.54 -9.42
C GLN A 303 -16.85 -24.84 -8.75
N MET A 304 -16.48 -25.07 -7.48
CA MET A 304 -17.01 -26.17 -6.69
C MET A 304 -18.48 -25.87 -6.37
N GLY A 305 -19.35 -26.88 -6.43
CA GLY A 305 -20.80 -26.68 -6.26
C GLY A 305 -21.24 -25.94 -4.97
N ASP A 306 -20.39 -25.90 -3.95
CA ASP A 306 -20.55 -25.06 -2.75
C ASP A 306 -19.22 -24.34 -2.43
N ALA A 307 -19.11 -23.09 -2.87
CA ALA A 307 -17.89 -22.28 -2.79
C ALA A 307 -17.44 -22.01 -1.33
N ASP A 308 -18.36 -21.64 -0.44
CA ASP A 308 -18.05 -21.37 0.97
C ASP A 308 -17.56 -22.64 1.67
N ARG A 309 -18.21 -23.78 1.41
CA ARG A 309 -17.77 -25.06 1.97
C ARG A 309 -16.40 -25.48 1.48
N ALA A 310 -16.11 -25.30 0.19
CA ALA A 310 -14.81 -25.60 -0.40
C ALA A 310 -13.71 -24.70 0.19
N PHE A 311 -14.00 -23.40 0.34
CA PHE A 311 -13.09 -22.44 0.97
C PHE A 311 -12.79 -22.79 2.44
N LEU A 312 -13.80 -23.12 3.23
CA LEU A 312 -13.60 -23.54 4.62
C LEU A 312 -12.83 -24.87 4.73
N ALA A 313 -12.98 -25.78 3.76
CA ALA A 313 -12.17 -26.99 3.70
C ALA A 313 -10.69 -26.66 3.44
N PHE A 314 -10.41 -25.71 2.54
CA PHE A 314 -9.07 -25.22 2.28
C PHE A 314 -8.46 -24.50 3.50
N ASP A 315 -9.23 -23.66 4.20
CA ASP A 315 -8.79 -23.01 5.45
C ASP A 315 -8.35 -24.03 6.51
N ARG A 316 -9.17 -25.07 6.75
CA ARG A 316 -8.83 -26.16 7.68
C ARG A 316 -7.60 -26.95 7.23
N PHE A 317 -7.45 -27.16 5.94
CA PHE A 317 -6.26 -27.80 5.38
C PHE A 317 -5.00 -26.98 5.68
N LEU A 318 -5.03 -25.65 5.47
CA LEU A 318 -3.93 -24.76 5.82
C LEU A 318 -3.62 -24.75 7.33
N ALA A 319 -4.64 -24.79 8.18
CA ALA A 319 -4.48 -24.84 9.62
C ALA A 319 -3.70 -26.09 10.10
N GLY A 320 -3.82 -27.20 9.38
CA GLY A 320 -3.12 -28.46 9.66
C GLY A 320 -1.69 -28.54 9.11
N LEU A 321 -1.27 -27.62 8.25
CA LEU A 321 0.04 -27.66 7.60
C LEU A 321 1.15 -27.07 8.49
N PRO A 322 2.27 -27.78 8.69
CA PRO A 322 3.39 -27.28 9.49
C PRO A 322 4.17 -26.16 8.77
N ALA A 323 4.19 -26.16 7.44
CA ALA A 323 4.86 -25.16 6.60
C ALA A 323 4.17 -25.07 5.23
N GLY A 324 4.06 -23.86 4.67
CA GLY A 324 3.35 -23.63 3.41
C GLY A 324 4.23 -23.39 2.17
N VAL A 325 5.52 -23.06 2.35
CA VAL A 325 6.39 -22.65 1.23
C VAL A 325 6.46 -23.70 0.12
N GLN A 326 6.68 -24.98 0.46
CA GLN A 326 6.76 -26.07 -0.52
C GLN A 326 5.43 -26.24 -1.27
N LEU A 327 4.32 -26.35 -0.55
CA LEU A 327 2.99 -26.50 -1.14
C LEU A 327 2.67 -25.38 -2.13
N PHE A 328 2.78 -24.12 -1.70
CA PHE A 328 2.40 -23.01 -2.57
C PHE A 328 3.35 -22.85 -3.75
N SER A 329 4.64 -23.23 -3.60
CA SER A 329 5.56 -23.30 -4.74
C SER A 329 5.11 -24.36 -5.75
N LEU A 330 4.63 -25.51 -5.29
CA LEU A 330 4.12 -26.58 -6.15
C LEU A 330 2.82 -26.19 -6.87
N LEU A 331 1.88 -25.58 -6.16
CA LEU A 331 0.62 -25.09 -6.74
C LEU A 331 0.85 -24.00 -7.78
N LYS A 332 1.83 -23.11 -7.53
CA LYS A 332 2.27 -22.11 -8.51
C LYS A 332 2.88 -22.76 -9.75
N ALA A 333 3.78 -23.74 -9.56
CA ALA A 333 4.47 -24.39 -10.67
C ALA A 333 3.53 -25.29 -11.51
N ASN A 334 2.48 -25.85 -10.90
CA ASN A 334 1.56 -26.79 -11.53
C ASN A 334 0.10 -26.36 -11.26
N PRO A 335 -0.47 -25.46 -12.07
CA PRO A 335 -1.83 -24.95 -11.84
C PRO A 335 -2.92 -26.03 -11.74
N GLY A 336 -2.79 -27.14 -12.48
CA GLY A 336 -3.75 -28.26 -12.42
C GLY A 336 -3.75 -29.02 -11.09
N LEU A 337 -2.68 -28.90 -10.28
CA LEU A 337 -2.65 -29.45 -8.93
C LEU A 337 -3.66 -28.73 -8.01
N LEU A 338 -3.96 -27.46 -8.30
CA LEU A 338 -4.94 -26.70 -7.54
C LEU A 338 -6.36 -27.24 -7.75
N ASP A 339 -6.70 -27.61 -8.98
CA ASP A 339 -7.98 -28.24 -9.32
C ASP A 339 -8.13 -29.60 -8.65
N LEU A 340 -7.08 -30.43 -8.68
CA LEU A 340 -7.04 -31.71 -7.98
C LEU A 340 -7.19 -31.54 -6.47
N LEU A 341 -6.45 -30.59 -5.87
CA LEU A 341 -6.51 -30.32 -4.44
C LEU A 341 -7.90 -29.84 -4.03
N ALA A 342 -8.51 -28.93 -4.79
CA ALA A 342 -9.88 -28.47 -4.55
C ALA A 342 -10.90 -29.62 -4.66
N THR A 343 -10.72 -30.52 -5.63
CA THR A 343 -11.54 -31.72 -5.81
C THR A 343 -11.43 -32.66 -4.60
N ILE A 344 -10.21 -32.93 -4.11
CA ILE A 344 -9.98 -33.75 -2.93
C ILE A 344 -10.61 -33.13 -1.68
N LEU A 345 -10.46 -31.81 -1.51
CA LEU A 345 -11.03 -31.07 -0.37
C LEU A 345 -12.57 -31.08 -0.38
N GLY A 346 -13.18 -31.04 -1.57
CA GLY A 346 -14.63 -31.09 -1.75
C GLY A 346 -15.22 -32.51 -1.60
N SER A 347 -14.54 -33.52 -2.15
CA SER A 347 -15.11 -34.87 -2.32
C SER A 347 -14.59 -35.90 -1.31
N ALA A 348 -13.42 -35.70 -0.71
CA ALA A 348 -12.76 -36.68 0.17
C ALA A 348 -12.14 -36.05 1.43
N PRO A 349 -12.94 -35.61 2.42
CA PRO A 349 -12.45 -34.89 3.62
C PRO A 349 -11.42 -35.67 4.44
N ARG A 350 -11.55 -37.00 4.53
CA ARG A 350 -10.57 -37.85 5.25
C ARG A 350 -9.21 -37.87 4.56
N LEU A 351 -9.18 -37.84 3.24
CA LEU A 351 -7.94 -37.79 2.46
C LEU A 351 -7.26 -36.43 2.64
N ALA A 352 -8.03 -35.34 2.63
CA ALA A 352 -7.51 -33.99 2.89
C ALA A 352 -6.84 -33.85 4.27
N GLU A 353 -7.42 -34.43 5.33
CA GLU A 353 -6.82 -34.44 6.67
C GLU A 353 -5.50 -35.22 6.71
N GLN A 354 -5.42 -36.33 5.98
CA GLN A 354 -4.17 -37.09 5.87
C GLN A 354 -3.10 -36.34 5.08
N LEU A 355 -3.50 -35.64 4.00
CA LEU A 355 -2.60 -34.83 3.19
C LEU A 355 -2.04 -33.62 3.96
N SER A 356 -2.84 -32.94 4.80
CA SER A 356 -2.35 -31.80 5.59
C SER A 356 -1.30 -32.23 6.63
N ARG A 357 -1.42 -33.45 7.16
CA ARG A 357 -0.45 -34.04 8.10
C ARG A 357 0.78 -34.63 7.42
N ARG A 358 0.70 -34.95 6.13
CA ARG A 358 1.81 -35.55 5.36
C ARG A 358 1.99 -34.84 4.01
N PRO A 359 2.48 -33.58 4.00
CA PRO A 359 2.58 -32.78 2.78
C PRO A 359 3.49 -33.40 1.71
N LYS A 360 4.47 -34.23 2.11
CA LYS A 360 5.38 -34.97 1.22
C LYS A 360 4.67 -35.94 0.27
N VAL A 361 3.43 -36.34 0.57
CA VAL A 361 2.62 -37.20 -0.33
C VAL A 361 2.24 -36.44 -1.60
N LEU A 362 2.21 -35.10 -1.58
CA LEU A 362 1.98 -34.28 -2.77
C LEU A 362 3.16 -34.31 -3.74
N ASP A 363 4.36 -34.70 -3.31
CA ASP A 363 5.51 -34.85 -4.20
C ASP A 363 5.29 -36.00 -5.21
N ALA A 364 4.50 -37.02 -4.85
CA ALA A 364 4.15 -38.13 -5.74
C ALA A 364 3.20 -37.73 -6.89
N VAL A 365 2.49 -36.60 -6.74
CA VAL A 365 1.59 -36.03 -7.76
C VAL A 365 2.37 -35.25 -8.82
N LEU A 366 3.65 -34.99 -8.58
CA LEU A 366 4.56 -34.31 -9.52
C LEU A 366 5.20 -35.28 -10.53
N ASP A 367 4.97 -36.59 -10.39
CA ASP A 367 5.44 -37.57 -11.36
C ASP A 367 4.72 -37.33 -12.71
N PRO A 368 5.45 -37.14 -13.83
CA PRO A 368 4.87 -36.97 -15.15
C PRO A 368 3.89 -38.09 -15.54
N GLY A 369 4.05 -39.29 -14.95
CA GLY A 369 3.17 -40.44 -15.13
C GLY A 369 1.83 -40.38 -14.40
N PHE A 370 1.67 -39.47 -13.43
CA PHE A 370 0.50 -39.42 -12.54
C PHE A 370 -0.77 -38.93 -13.26
N PHE A 371 -0.62 -37.96 -14.18
CA PHE A 371 -1.74 -37.40 -14.96
C PHE A 371 -1.92 -38.09 -16.32
N SER A 372 -1.07 -39.06 -16.67
CA SER A 372 -1.12 -39.81 -17.94
C SER A 372 -1.84 -41.16 -17.83
N ALA A 373 -2.53 -41.42 -16.70
CA ALA A 373 -3.24 -42.67 -16.42
C ALA A 373 -4.77 -42.50 -16.52
#